data_AF-A0A7C1R6D4-F1
#
_entry.id   AF-A0A7C1R6D4-F1
#
_cell.length_a   1.000
_cell.length_b   1.000
_cell.length_c   1.000
_cell.angle_alpha   90.00
_cell.angle_beta   90.00
_cell.angle_gamma   90.00
#
_symmetry.space_group_name_H-M   'P 1'
#
loop_
_entity.id
_entity.type
_entity.pdbx_description
1 polymer ?
#
loop_
_entity_poly.entity_id
_entity_poly.type
_entity_poly.pdbx_seq_one_letter_code
_entity_poly.pdbx_strand_id
1 'polypeptide(L)'
;MSYTVESEKLQKFVVIVKYLQFIFLSILFYGTAMLTYDLVQLIPGIEISAWSIGCTVFGGEGAIMSYFITRSTEKKIEKLIKEGKKLNER
;
A
#
# COMPACT_ATOMS: atom_id res chain seq x y z
N MET A 1 -28.23 -39.88 -7.71
CA MET A 1 -26.84 -39.41 -7.55
C MET A 1 -26.44 -38.68 -8.82
N SER A 2 -26.67 -37.36 -8.91
CA SER A 2 -26.46 -36.62 -10.17
C SER A 2 -26.03 -35.16 -9.98
N TYR A 3 -25.59 -34.76 -8.77
CA TYR A 3 -25.27 -33.36 -8.45
C TYR A 3 -23.75 -33.05 -8.43
N THR A 4 -22.87 -34.01 -8.76
CA THR A 4 -21.43 -33.88 -8.50
C THR A 4 -20.61 -33.35 -9.69
N VAL A 5 -21.05 -33.56 -10.94
CA VAL A 5 -20.22 -33.29 -12.14
C VAL A 5 -20.23 -31.81 -12.56
N GLU A 6 -21.34 -31.08 -12.35
CA GLU A 6 -21.37 -29.62 -12.60
C GLU A 6 -20.54 -28.84 -11.57
N SER A 7 -20.47 -29.34 -10.34
CA SER A 7 -19.67 -28.73 -9.26
C SER A 7 -18.17 -28.74 -9.57
N GLU A 8 -17.63 -29.84 -10.10
CA GLU A 8 -16.21 -29.92 -10.45
C GLU A 8 -15.81 -28.98 -11.59
N LYS A 9 -16.67 -28.81 -12.60
CA LYS A 9 -16.41 -27.89 -13.71
C LYS A 9 -16.42 -26.44 -13.23
N LEU A 10 -17.38 -26.07 -12.39
CA LEU A 10 -17.45 -24.74 -11.78
C LEU A 10 -16.22 -24.46 -10.90
N GLN A 11 -15.80 -25.44 -10.09
CA GLN A 11 -14.62 -25.31 -9.23
C GLN A 11 -13.34 -25.08 -10.04
N LYS A 12 -13.14 -25.84 -11.14
CA LYS A 12 -11.99 -25.65 -12.06
C LYS A 12 -12.00 -24.28 -12.72
N PHE A 13 -13.17 -23.81 -13.17
CA PHE A 13 -13.30 -22.47 -13.75
C PHE A 13 -12.95 -21.37 -12.74
N VAL A 14 -13.44 -21.47 -11.50
CA VAL A 14 -13.09 -20.52 -10.42
C VAL A 14 -11.59 -20.48 -10.16
N VAL A 15 -10.90 -21.62 -10.19
CA VAL A 15 -9.44 -21.68 -10.03
C VAL A 15 -8.73 -20.93 -11.16
N ILE A 16 -9.15 -21.12 -12.42
CA ILE A 16 -8.57 -20.42 -13.58
C ILE A 16 -8.76 -18.90 -13.45
N VAL A 17 -9.97 -18.45 -13.07
CA VAL A 17 -10.25 -17.02 -12.86
C VAL A 17 -9.36 -16.44 -11.76
N LYS A 18 -9.19 -17.14 -10.63
CA LYS A 18 -8.27 -16.73 -9.56
C LYS A 18 -6.82 -16.62 -10.04
N TYR A 19 -6.38 -17.56 -10.89
CA TYR A 19 -5.03 -17.56 -11.44
C TYR A 19 -4.81 -16.37 -12.39
N LEU A 20 -5.78 -16.06 -13.25
CA LEU A 20 -5.74 -14.89 -14.12
C LEU A 20 -5.76 -13.58 -13.33
N GLN A 21 -6.57 -13.49 -12.28
CA GLN A 21 -6.58 -12.35 -11.37
C GLN A 21 -5.19 -12.16 -10.72
N PHE A 22 -4.55 -13.24 -10.28
CA PHE A 22 -3.20 -13.18 -9.70
C PHE A 22 -2.15 -12.68 -10.70
N ILE A 23 -2.17 -13.18 -11.94
CA ILE A 23 -1.25 -12.73 -13.00
C ILE A 23 -1.45 -11.23 -13.28
N PHE A 24 -2.70 -10.80 -13.42
CA PHE A 24 -3.01 -9.39 -13.68
C PHE A 24 -2.52 -8.47 -12.55
N LEU A 25 -2.78 -8.84 -11.29
CA LEU A 25 -2.30 -8.10 -10.12
C LEU A 25 -0.76 -8.01 -10.10
N SER A 26 -0.07 -9.10 -10.43
CA SER A 26 1.40 -9.14 -10.46
C SER A 26 1.99 -8.18 -11.50
N ILE A 27 1.40 -8.10 -12.70
CA ILE A 27 1.82 -7.15 -13.75
C ILE A 27 1.58 -5.71 -13.30
N LEU A 28 0.42 -5.45 -12.66
CA LEU A 28 0.07 -4.10 -12.20
C LEU A 28 1.04 -3.60 -11.10
N PHE A 29 1.38 -4.46 -10.15
CA PHE A 29 2.37 -4.14 -9.10
C PHE A 29 3.79 -3.96 -9.67
N TYR A 30 4.20 -4.81 -10.62
CA TYR A 30 5.50 -4.68 -11.25
C TYR A 30 5.64 -3.38 -12.06
N GLY A 31 4.62 -3.05 -12.88
CA GLY A 31 4.62 -1.81 -13.68
C GLY A 31 4.60 -0.54 -12.83
N THR A 32 3.84 -0.56 -11.72
CA THR A 32 3.82 0.58 -10.78
C THR A 32 5.15 0.74 -10.05
N ALA A 33 5.82 -0.37 -9.67
CA ALA A 33 7.14 -0.32 -9.05
C ALA A 33 8.24 0.21 -10.00
N MET A 34 8.19 -0.15 -11.29
CA MET A 34 9.11 0.43 -12.28
C MET A 34 8.87 1.93 -12.47
N LEU A 35 7.60 2.35 -12.58
CA LEU A 35 7.27 3.78 -12.74
C LEU A 35 7.70 4.62 -11.54
N THR A 36 7.53 4.11 -10.31
CA THR A 36 8.01 4.82 -9.12
C THR A 36 9.52 4.85 -9.04
N TYR A 37 10.22 3.78 -9.45
CA TYR A 37 11.68 3.75 -9.51
C TYR A 37 12.24 4.79 -10.51
N ASP A 38 11.71 4.82 -11.73
CA ASP A 38 12.14 5.76 -12.77
C ASP A 38 11.86 7.23 -12.36
N LEU A 39 10.71 7.50 -11.73
CA LEU A 39 10.37 8.83 -11.22
C LEU A 39 11.28 9.30 -10.09
N VAL A 40 11.72 8.38 -9.22
CA VAL A 40 12.66 8.70 -8.13
C VAL A 40 14.07 8.93 -8.69
N GLN A 41 14.49 8.20 -9.72
CA GLN A 41 15.79 8.42 -10.37
C GLN A 41 15.89 9.76 -11.12
N LEU A 42 14.77 10.30 -11.61
CA LEU A 42 14.73 11.56 -12.35
C LEU A 42 15.06 12.81 -11.50
N ILE A 43 15.06 12.71 -10.16
CA ILE A 43 15.46 13.81 -9.29
C ILE A 43 16.67 13.38 -8.45
N PRO A 44 17.91 13.59 -8.96
CA PRO A 44 19.11 13.22 -8.23
C PRO A 44 19.15 13.92 -6.86
N GLY A 45 19.33 13.12 -5.81
CA GLY A 45 19.33 13.60 -4.44
C GLY A 45 17.94 13.68 -3.79
N ILE A 46 16.86 13.19 -4.40
CA ILE A 46 15.60 13.00 -3.67
C ILE A 46 15.39 11.53 -3.35
N GLU A 47 15.32 11.19 -2.07
CA GLU A 47 14.93 9.87 -1.59
C GLU A 47 13.50 9.92 -1.06
N ILE A 48 12.64 8.99 -1.49
CA ILE A 48 11.27 8.90 -0.97
C ILE A 48 11.14 7.61 -0.17
N SER A 49 10.85 7.72 1.12
CA SER A 49 10.52 6.58 1.98
C SER A 49 9.01 6.54 2.20
N ALA A 50 8.33 5.59 1.56
CA ALA A 50 6.91 5.36 1.73
C ALA A 50 6.66 4.24 2.76
N TRP A 51 5.74 4.50 3.68
CA TRP A 51 5.29 3.61 4.76
C TRP A 51 3.77 3.44 4.65
N SER A 52 3.22 2.41 5.29
CA SER A 52 1.76 2.20 5.35
C SER A 52 0.99 3.39 5.97
N ILE A 53 1.70 4.27 6.69
CA ILE A 53 1.15 5.43 7.39
C ILE A 53 1.26 6.74 6.59
N GLY A 54 2.11 6.81 5.58
CA GLY A 54 2.46 8.06 4.88
C GLY A 54 3.75 7.93 4.06
N CYS A 55 4.25 9.02 3.50
CA CYS A 55 5.58 9.06 2.88
C CYS A 55 6.40 10.24 3.43
N THR A 56 7.72 10.08 3.41
CA THR A 56 8.69 11.12 3.72
C THR A 56 9.60 11.29 2.53
N VAL A 57 9.77 12.53 2.09
CA VAL A 57 10.65 12.95 1.00
C VAL A 57 11.88 13.57 1.63
N PHE A 58 13.04 12.99 1.34
CA PHE A 58 14.36 13.44 1.78
C PHE A 58 15.08 14.09 0.59
N GLY A 59 15.83 15.16 0.86
CA GLY A 59 16.75 15.78 -0.09
C GLY A 59 18.16 15.16 -0.01
N GLY A 60 19.10 15.71 -0.78
CA GLY A 60 20.37 15.05 -1.16
C GLY A 60 21.36 14.78 -0.03
N GLU A 61 21.03 15.19 1.19
CA GLU A 61 21.83 15.00 2.40
C GLU A 61 21.04 14.29 3.52
N GLY A 62 19.92 13.63 3.18
CA GLY A 62 19.03 12.99 4.16
C GLY A 62 18.17 13.97 4.95
N ALA A 63 18.14 15.25 4.57
CA ALA A 63 17.27 16.25 5.16
C ALA A 63 15.81 16.00 4.73
N ILE A 64 14.88 15.97 5.69
CA ILE A 64 13.45 15.86 5.37
C ILE A 64 13.00 17.14 4.67
N MET A 65 12.62 17.01 3.39
CA MET A 65 12.07 18.10 2.60
C MET A 65 10.55 18.21 2.74
N SER A 66 9.87 17.06 2.81
CA SER A 66 8.41 17.02 2.94
C SER A 66 7.98 15.71 3.57
N TYR A 67 6.83 15.71 4.23
CA TYR A 67 6.19 14.49 4.70
C TYR A 67 4.69 14.56 4.44
N PHE A 68 4.12 13.44 4.03
CA PHE A 68 2.69 13.25 3.85
C PHE A 68 2.22 12.14 4.76
N ILE A 69 1.22 12.40 5.59
CA ILE A 69 0.57 11.38 6.41
C ILE A 69 -0.81 11.12 5.81
N THR A 70 -1.23 9.85 5.75
CA THR A 70 -2.57 9.53 5.26
C THR A 70 -3.62 10.06 6.23
N ARG A 71 -4.75 10.55 5.71
CA ARG A 71 -5.85 11.14 6.51
C ARG A 71 -6.42 10.16 7.57
N SER A 72 -6.35 8.85 7.30
CA SER A 72 -6.77 7.82 8.26
C SER A 72 -5.79 7.71 9.43
N THR A 73 -4.48 7.76 9.17
CA THR A 73 -3.44 7.79 10.20
C THR A 73 -3.47 9.10 10.97
N GLU A 74 -3.65 10.23 10.31
CA GLU A 74 -3.78 11.54 10.95
C GLU A 74 -4.90 11.54 12.01
N LYS A 75 -6.09 11.05 11.65
CA LYS A 75 -7.21 10.89 12.59
C LYS A 75 -6.89 9.96 13.77
N LYS A 76 -6.13 8.88 13.52
CA LYS A 76 -5.70 7.95 14.59
C LYS A 76 -4.73 8.64 15.54
N ILE A 77 -3.75 9.38 15.02
CA ILE A 77 -2.78 10.14 15.81
C ILE A 77 -3.51 11.20 16.65
N GLU A 78 -4.43 11.97 16.06
CA GLU A 78 -5.23 12.95 16.81
C GLU A 78 -6.02 12.31 17.95
N LYS A 79 -6.61 11.13 17.71
CA LYS A 79 -7.34 10.38 18.74
C LYS A 79 -6.41 9.95 19.87
N LEU A 80 -5.23 9.40 19.55
CA LEU A 80 -4.23 8.99 20.52
C LEU A 80 -3.70 10.18 21.34
N ILE A 81 -3.46 11.33 20.71
CA ILE A 81 -3.04 12.55 21.41
C ILE A 81 -4.14 13.01 22.39
N LYS A 82 -5.41 13.01 21.96
CA LYS A 82 -6.54 13.37 22.82
C LYS A 82 -6.70 12.41 24.00
N GLU A 83 -6.51 11.11 23.78
CA GLU A 83 -6.54 10.10 24.84
C GLU A 83 -5.37 10.25 25.81
N GLY A 84 -4.15 10.49 25.30
CA GLY A 84 -2.97 10.74 26.13
C GLY A 84 -3.10 11.98 27.01
N LYS A 85 -3.64 13.09 26.48
CA LYS A 85 -3.91 14.30 27.27
C LYS A 85 -4.89 14.04 28.42
N LYS A 86 -5.97 13.28 28.17
CA LYS A 86 -6.95 12.91 29.21
C LYS A 86 -6.35 12.05 30.32
N LEU A 87 -5.32 11.25 30.02
CA LEU A 87 -4.63 10.44 31.01
C LEU A 87 -3.66 11.26 31.87
N ASN A 88 -3.09 12.34 31.33
CA ASN A 88 -2.14 13.22 32.03
C ASN A 88 -2.81 14.29 32.92
N GLU A 89 -4.10 14.54 32.74
CA GLU A 89 -4.91 15.44 33.59
C GLU A 89 -5.57 14.72 34.78
N ARG A 90 -5.30 13.42 34.96
CA ARG A 90 -5.69 12.62 36.13
C ARG A 90 -4.49 12.42 37.05
#